data_AF-A0A9D1GPK8-F1
#
_entry.id   AF-A0A9D1GPK8-F1
#
_cell.length_a   1.000
_cell.length_b   1.000
_cell.length_c   1.000
_cell.angle_alpha   90.00
_cell.angle_beta   90.00
_cell.angle_gamma   90.00
#
_symmetry.space_group_name_H-M   'P 1'
#
loop_
_entity.id
_entity.type
_entity.pdbx_description
1 polymer ?
#
loop_
_entity_poly.entity_id
_entity_poly.type
_entity_poly.pdbx_seq_one_letter_code
_entity_poly.pdbx_strand_id
1 'polypeptide(L)'
;MKKKDKKWKFPKRSPLTYLLLILSVIVLFLAIFIPIQYVEYYNQNKVVPFETETKDVDVTHGSLSSLPDFNLLVTCTDYIDKKDTEDKQNQSSAKFRVSAYKNDQSDEKKVGNIKVKLAMCSNWIGVNRTYQFSSALTLYESLEKAQSNYRSATISGLPDLPVKGKLPFIHIDSIPLYIYVSYNTEENGKSKSHHYILKMNYNDYIEGATGGIID
;
A
#
# COMPACT_ATOMS: atom_id res chain seq x y z
N MET A 1 -51.85 54.12 6.93
CA MET A 1 -50.48 54.52 6.50
C MET A 1 -49.69 53.25 6.19
N LYS A 2 -49.57 52.83 4.92
CA LYS A 2 -48.82 51.62 4.53
C LYS A 2 -47.39 52.00 4.15
N LYS A 3 -46.39 51.52 4.91
CA LYS A 3 -44.97 51.65 4.56
C LYS A 3 -44.74 50.94 3.21
N LYS A 4 -44.28 51.68 2.19
CA LYS A 4 -43.86 51.08 0.92
C LYS A 4 -42.54 50.36 1.15
N ASP A 5 -42.54 49.05 0.99
CA ASP A 5 -41.32 48.25 1.02
C ASP A 5 -40.36 48.74 -0.05
N LYS A 6 -39.16 49.15 0.37
CA LYS A 6 -38.07 49.60 -0.51
C LYS A 6 -37.56 48.36 -1.26
N LYS A 7 -38.18 48.04 -2.40
CA LYS A 7 -37.69 46.97 -3.30
C LYS A 7 -36.24 47.30 -3.67
N TRP A 8 -35.31 46.44 -3.23
CA TRP A 8 -33.90 46.53 -3.56
C TRP A 8 -33.74 46.64 -5.09
N LYS A 9 -33.24 47.79 -5.55
CA LYS A 9 -32.91 47.99 -6.97
C LYS A 9 -31.51 47.45 -7.19
N PHE A 10 -31.42 46.29 -7.84
CA PHE A 10 -30.13 45.81 -8.35
C PHE A 10 -29.55 46.86 -9.32
N PRO A 11 -28.23 47.13 -9.26
CA PRO A 11 -27.61 48.08 -10.16
C PRO A 11 -27.85 47.68 -11.63
N LYS A 12 -28.07 48.64 -12.54
CA LYS A 12 -28.24 48.35 -13.97
C LYS A 12 -26.90 47.89 -14.56
N ARG A 13 -26.53 46.64 -14.33
CA ARG A 13 -25.41 45.96 -14.99
C ARG A 13 -25.96 45.09 -16.11
N SER A 14 -25.14 44.79 -17.11
CA SER A 14 -25.56 43.93 -18.20
C SER A 14 -25.87 42.53 -17.67
N PRO A 15 -26.81 41.80 -18.29
CA PRO A 15 -27.11 40.40 -17.93
C PRO A 15 -25.85 39.52 -17.90
N LEU A 16 -24.88 39.81 -18.78
CA LEU A 16 -23.59 39.13 -18.84
C LEU A 16 -22.77 39.30 -17.55
N THR A 17 -22.77 40.49 -16.95
CA THR A 17 -22.04 40.72 -15.68
C THR A 17 -22.64 39.92 -14.53
N TYR A 18 -23.97 39.77 -14.49
CA TYR A 18 -24.64 38.93 -13.49
C TYR A 18 -24.35 37.45 -13.71
N LEU A 19 -24.34 37.00 -14.98
CA LEU A 19 -23.97 35.62 -15.34
C LEU A 19 -22.54 35.29 -14.88
N LEU A 20 -21.56 36.16 -15.18
CA LEU A 20 -20.16 35.96 -14.78
C LEU A 20 -19.97 35.93 -13.26
N LEU A 21 -20.74 36.75 -12.54
CA LEU A 21 -20.67 36.82 -11.08
C LEU A 21 -21.28 35.58 -10.41
N ILE A 22 -22.34 35.01 -11.00
CA ILE A 22 -22.89 33.72 -10.54
C ILE A 22 -21.91 32.59 -10.87
N LEU A 23 -21.33 32.60 -12.08
CA LEU A 23 -20.38 31.58 -12.50
C LEU A 23 -19.12 31.57 -11.62
N SER A 24 -18.59 32.74 -11.25
CA SER A 24 -17.40 32.81 -10.38
C SER A 24 -17.67 32.26 -8.98
N VAL A 25 -18.86 32.49 -8.43
CA VAL A 25 -19.27 31.92 -7.14
C VAL A 25 -19.43 30.40 -7.24
N ILE A 26 -20.02 29.89 -8.33
CA ILE A 26 -20.14 28.44 -8.57
C ILE A 26 -18.77 27.80 -8.70
N VAL A 27 -17.86 28.40 -9.49
CA VAL A 27 -16.50 27.88 -9.67
C VAL A 27 -15.74 27.88 -8.34
N LEU A 28 -15.85 28.94 -7.54
CA LEU A 28 -15.23 28.99 -6.21
C LEU A 28 -15.81 27.93 -5.27
N PHE A 29 -17.13 27.75 -5.28
CA PHE A 29 -17.78 26.71 -4.49
C PHE A 29 -17.30 25.31 -4.88
N LEU A 30 -17.26 24.99 -6.18
CA LEU A 30 -16.75 23.71 -6.66
C LEU A 30 -15.27 23.52 -6.34
N ALA A 31 -14.46 24.57 -6.48
CA ALA A 31 -13.01 24.53 -6.19
C ALA A 31 -12.70 24.25 -4.71
N ILE A 32 -13.62 24.56 -3.79
CA ILE A 32 -13.45 24.29 -2.35
C ILE A 32 -14.16 22.98 -1.95
N PHE A 33 -15.39 22.78 -2.41
CA PHE A 33 -16.22 21.66 -1.99
C PHE A 33 -15.71 20.32 -2.54
N ILE A 34 -15.25 20.28 -3.79
CA ILE A 34 -14.75 19.05 -4.41
C ILE A 34 -13.50 18.53 -3.66
N PRO A 35 -12.47 19.35 -3.35
CA PRO A 35 -11.34 18.86 -2.56
C PRO A 35 -11.71 18.40 -1.16
N ILE A 36 -12.62 19.09 -0.45
CA ILE A 36 -13.03 18.69 0.90
C ILE A 36 -13.71 17.33 0.88
N GLN A 37 -14.72 17.16 0.02
CA GLN A 37 -15.42 15.88 -0.13
C GLN A 37 -14.45 14.77 -0.56
N TYR A 38 -13.50 15.10 -1.44
CA TYR A 38 -12.45 14.17 -1.85
C TYR A 38 -11.57 13.74 -0.67
N VAL A 39 -11.10 14.67 0.16
CA VAL A 39 -10.26 14.37 1.34
C VAL A 39 -11.03 13.58 2.39
N GLU A 40 -12.28 13.93 2.66
CA GLU A 40 -13.15 13.18 3.58
C GLU A 40 -13.35 11.74 3.09
N TYR A 41 -13.73 11.58 1.83
CA TYR A 41 -13.92 10.28 1.20
C TYR A 41 -12.63 9.47 1.14
N TYR A 42 -11.49 10.12 0.88
CA TYR A 42 -10.16 9.51 0.93
C TYR A 42 -9.83 8.98 2.32
N ASN A 43 -9.99 9.81 3.37
CA ASN A 43 -9.67 9.42 4.74
C ASN A 43 -10.58 8.31 5.26
N GLN A 44 -11.86 8.32 4.90
CA GLN A 44 -12.82 7.27 5.29
C GLN A 44 -12.51 5.91 4.65
N ASN A 45 -11.91 5.91 3.46
CA ASN A 45 -11.63 4.68 2.70
C ASN A 45 -10.14 4.33 2.67
N LYS A 46 -9.32 5.00 3.48
CA LYS A 46 -7.88 4.74 3.58
C LYS A 46 -7.65 3.39 4.26
N VAL A 47 -7.01 2.46 3.56
CA VAL A 47 -6.57 1.18 4.14
C VAL A 47 -5.19 1.37 4.74
N VAL A 48 -5.02 1.01 6.01
CA VAL A 48 -3.72 0.96 6.68
C VAL A 48 -3.22 -0.50 6.70
N PRO A 49 -2.07 -0.80 6.10
CA PRO A 49 -1.52 -2.16 6.15
C PRO A 49 -1.17 -2.52 7.60
N PHE A 50 -1.58 -3.72 8.03
CA PHE A 50 -1.26 -4.30 9.34
C PHE A 50 -1.67 -3.43 10.56
N GLU A 51 -2.78 -2.70 10.46
CA GLU A 51 -3.29 -1.83 11.54
C GLU A 51 -3.39 -2.56 12.89
N THR A 52 -3.90 -3.79 12.88
CA THR A 52 -4.03 -4.61 14.10
C THR A 52 -2.68 -4.94 14.73
N GLU A 53 -1.66 -5.25 13.91
CA GLU A 53 -0.32 -5.61 14.37
C GLU A 53 0.51 -4.43 14.86
N THR A 54 0.13 -3.22 14.47
CA THR A 54 0.90 -1.98 14.70
C THR A 54 0.32 -1.07 15.77
N LYS A 55 -0.89 -1.38 16.26
CA LYS A 55 -1.66 -0.53 17.18
C LYS A 55 -0.90 -0.14 18.46
N ASP A 56 -0.05 -1.02 18.96
CA ASP A 56 0.62 -0.86 20.26
C ASP A 56 2.12 -1.17 20.20
N VAL A 57 2.75 -1.00 19.03
CA VAL A 57 4.16 -1.38 18.81
C VAL A 57 4.89 -0.32 18.00
N ASP A 58 6.12 0.00 18.38
CA ASP A 58 6.99 0.88 17.60
C ASP A 58 7.41 0.19 16.31
N VAL A 59 6.97 0.75 15.18
CA VAL A 59 7.16 0.16 13.85
C VAL A 59 8.03 1.06 13.00
N THR A 60 9.13 0.49 12.51
CA THR A 60 10.01 1.18 11.56
C THR A 60 9.50 0.98 10.14
N HIS A 61 9.42 2.07 9.37
CA HIS A 61 8.94 2.03 7.99
C HIS A 61 10.11 2.14 7.02
N GLY A 62 10.09 1.38 5.92
CA GLY A 62 11.20 1.41 4.96
C GLY A 62 11.04 0.52 3.73
N SER A 63 12.18 0.19 3.12
CA SER A 63 12.35 -0.75 2.00
C SER A 63 12.99 -2.05 2.50
N LEU A 64 13.15 -3.05 1.63
CA LEU A 64 13.82 -4.32 1.99
C LEU A 64 15.23 -4.10 2.59
N SER A 65 15.96 -3.09 2.13
CA SER A 65 17.30 -2.73 2.63
C SER A 65 17.29 -2.07 4.02
N SER A 66 16.11 -1.78 4.59
CA SER A 66 15.98 -1.19 5.92
C SER A 66 16.13 -2.20 7.06
N LEU A 67 16.19 -3.50 6.75
CA LEU A 67 16.47 -4.55 7.73
C LEU A 67 17.98 -4.64 7.99
N PRO A 68 18.46 -4.30 9.19
CA PRO A 68 19.90 -4.26 9.45
C PRO A 68 20.49 -5.64 9.70
N ASP A 69 19.70 -6.57 10.26
CA ASP A 69 20.25 -7.81 10.86
C ASP A 69 20.18 -9.02 9.92
N PHE A 70 19.47 -8.94 8.78
CA PHE A 70 19.42 -9.98 7.76
C PHE A 70 18.85 -9.43 6.45
N ASN A 71 19.01 -10.18 5.35
CA ASN A 71 18.39 -9.87 4.07
C ASN A 71 17.08 -10.65 3.88
N LEU A 72 16.06 -9.98 3.34
CA LEU A 72 14.77 -10.60 3.01
C LEU A 72 14.59 -10.66 1.48
N LEU A 73 14.31 -11.84 0.96
CA LEU A 73 13.97 -12.07 -0.44
C LEU A 73 12.47 -12.29 -0.58
N VAL A 74 11.83 -11.44 -1.39
CA VAL A 74 10.41 -11.57 -1.75
C VAL A 74 10.28 -11.50 -3.26
N THR A 75 9.66 -12.49 -3.87
CA THR A 75 9.51 -12.57 -5.33
C THR A 75 8.12 -13.06 -5.70
N CYS A 76 7.42 -12.35 -6.58
CA CYS A 76 6.19 -12.83 -7.17
C CYS A 76 6.53 -13.90 -8.22
N THR A 77 5.95 -15.08 -8.06
CA THR A 77 6.12 -16.20 -9.00
C THR A 77 4.96 -16.37 -9.94
N ASP A 78 3.78 -15.88 -9.55
CA ASP A 78 2.58 -16.04 -10.34
C ASP A 78 1.60 -14.92 -10.02
N TYR A 79 0.95 -14.38 -11.05
CA TYR A 79 -0.16 -13.45 -10.93
C TYR A 79 -1.32 -14.01 -11.75
N ILE A 80 -2.31 -14.55 -11.06
CA ILE A 80 -3.47 -15.18 -11.66
C ILE A 80 -4.54 -14.11 -11.78
N ASP A 81 -4.75 -13.59 -13.00
CA ASP A 81 -5.87 -12.71 -13.32
C ASP A 81 -7.15 -13.55 -13.43
N LYS A 82 -8.24 -13.05 -12.85
CA LYS A 82 -9.59 -13.59 -12.98
C LYS A 82 -10.03 -13.82 -14.43
N LYS A 83 -9.50 -13.05 -15.39
CA LYS A 83 -9.81 -13.19 -16.83
C LYS A 83 -9.21 -14.46 -17.45
N ASP A 84 -8.14 -14.99 -16.87
CA ASP A 84 -7.39 -16.13 -17.39
C ASP A 84 -7.82 -17.47 -16.76
N THR A 85 -8.74 -17.44 -15.80
CA THR A 85 -9.35 -18.64 -15.21
C THR A 85 -10.67 -18.99 -15.91
N GLU A 86 -10.82 -20.25 -16.35
CA GLU A 86 -12.07 -20.78 -16.95
C GLU A 86 -13.28 -20.62 -16.01
N ASP A 87 -13.02 -20.55 -14.70
CA ASP A 87 -14.01 -20.29 -13.67
C ASP A 87 -14.01 -18.80 -13.27
N LYS A 88 -14.83 -17.99 -13.96
CA LYS A 88 -15.00 -16.53 -13.75
C LYS A 88 -15.51 -16.13 -12.36
N GLN A 89 -15.58 -17.06 -11.41
CA GLN A 89 -15.92 -16.81 -10.01
C GLN A 89 -14.68 -16.58 -9.14
N ASN A 90 -13.50 -17.06 -9.55
CA ASN A 90 -12.28 -16.90 -8.77
C ASN A 90 -11.76 -15.46 -8.87
N GLN A 91 -11.46 -14.85 -7.73
CA GLN A 91 -10.86 -13.51 -7.68
C GLN A 91 -9.37 -13.60 -8.02
N SER A 92 -8.81 -12.52 -8.59
CA SER A 92 -7.39 -12.45 -8.93
C SER A 92 -6.51 -12.78 -7.71
N SER A 93 -5.35 -13.38 -7.93
CA SER A 93 -4.43 -13.75 -6.85
C SER A 93 -2.97 -13.62 -7.26
N ALA A 94 -2.08 -13.43 -6.29
CA ALA A 94 -0.64 -13.42 -6.53
C ALA A 94 0.04 -14.40 -5.58
N LYS A 95 1.01 -15.14 -6.11
CA LYS A 95 1.82 -16.11 -5.37
C LYS A 95 3.23 -15.58 -5.22
N PHE A 96 3.71 -15.53 -3.99
CA PHE A 96 5.02 -15.05 -3.61
C PHE A 96 5.87 -16.18 -3.04
N ARG A 97 7.18 -16.11 -3.30
CA ARG A 97 8.22 -16.80 -2.56
C ARG A 97 8.84 -15.83 -1.56
N VAL A 98 8.99 -16.29 -0.32
CA VAL A 98 9.59 -15.51 0.76
C VAL A 98 10.66 -16.35 1.43
N SER A 99 11.85 -15.78 1.58
CA SER A 99 12.97 -16.36 2.33
C SER A 99 13.83 -15.28 2.95
N ALA A 100 14.60 -15.64 3.96
CA ALA A 100 15.54 -14.75 4.63
C ALA A 100 16.94 -15.37 4.60
N TYR A 101 17.98 -14.56 4.41
CA TYR A 101 19.36 -15.01 4.46
C TYR A 101 20.26 -14.04 5.21
N LYS A 102 21.39 -14.55 5.68
CA LYS A 102 22.37 -13.76 6.42
C LYS A 102 22.92 -12.60 5.60
N ASN A 103 23.23 -11.51 6.29
CA ASN A 103 24.06 -10.41 5.83
C ASN A 103 25.30 -10.29 6.74
N ASP A 104 26.16 -9.31 6.48
CA ASP A 104 27.40 -9.10 7.24
C ASP A 104 27.18 -8.84 8.74
N GLN A 105 25.98 -8.41 9.13
CA GLN A 105 25.61 -8.09 10.51
C GLN A 105 24.90 -9.26 11.22
N SER A 106 24.48 -10.30 10.48
CA SER A 106 23.73 -11.44 11.02
C SER A 106 24.54 -12.32 11.97
N ASP A 107 25.88 -12.30 11.88
CA ASP A 107 26.74 -13.12 12.75
C ASP A 107 27.07 -12.42 14.08
N GLU A 108 26.92 -11.10 14.17
CA GLU A 108 27.11 -10.32 15.40
C GLU A 108 25.93 -10.47 16.37
N LYS A 109 24.73 -10.73 15.84
CA LYS A 109 23.48 -10.83 16.61
C LYS A 109 22.76 -12.13 16.30
N LYS A 110 22.39 -12.88 17.33
CA LYS A 110 21.56 -14.07 17.12
C LYS A 110 20.15 -13.64 16.74
N VAL A 111 19.81 -13.76 15.46
CA VAL A 111 18.46 -13.53 14.95
C VAL A 111 17.58 -14.73 15.29
N GLY A 112 16.51 -14.48 16.04
CA GLY A 112 15.51 -15.47 16.44
C GLY A 112 14.43 -15.69 15.37
N ASN A 113 13.25 -16.15 15.79
CA ASN A 113 12.13 -16.46 14.90
C ASN A 113 11.65 -15.22 14.12
N ILE A 114 11.97 -15.18 12.83
CA ILE A 114 11.50 -14.15 11.90
C ILE A 114 10.07 -14.49 11.51
N LYS A 115 9.11 -13.59 11.77
CA LYS A 115 7.73 -13.70 11.29
C LYS A 115 7.50 -12.68 10.20
N VAL A 116 6.96 -13.12 9.08
CA VAL A 116 6.64 -12.24 7.94
C VAL A 116 5.18 -12.33 7.61
N LYS A 117 4.58 -11.17 7.39
CA LYS A 117 3.25 -11.01 6.83
C LYS A 117 3.28 -10.16 5.58
N LEU A 118 2.50 -10.53 4.58
CA LEU A 118 2.37 -9.81 3.33
C LEU A 118 0.98 -9.19 3.24
N ALA A 119 0.86 -8.03 2.61
CA ALA A 119 -0.41 -7.40 2.28
C ALA A 119 -0.25 -6.58 0.99
N MET A 120 -1.14 -6.78 0.02
CA MET A 120 -1.26 -5.88 -1.12
C MET A 120 -2.44 -4.97 -0.88
N CYS A 121 -2.19 -3.67 -0.69
CA CYS A 121 -3.26 -2.70 -0.50
C CYS A 121 -2.99 -1.45 -1.35
N SER A 122 -4.06 -0.99 -1.98
CA SER A 122 -4.08 0.25 -2.74
C SER A 122 -4.60 1.35 -1.82
N ASN A 123 -3.89 2.46 -1.68
CA ASN A 123 -4.37 3.64 -0.93
C ASN A 123 -5.58 4.32 -1.58
N TRP A 124 -6.10 3.73 -2.65
CA TRP A 124 -7.18 4.27 -3.43
C TRP A 124 -8.50 3.72 -2.92
N ILE A 125 -9.38 4.67 -2.66
CA ILE A 125 -10.77 4.53 -2.24
C ILE A 125 -11.39 3.21 -2.74
N GLY A 126 -11.90 2.40 -1.81
CA GLY A 126 -12.82 1.30 -2.12
C GLY A 126 -12.17 0.01 -2.62
N VAL A 127 -10.85 -0.09 -2.61
CA VAL A 127 -10.15 -1.32 -2.96
C VAL A 127 -9.98 -2.18 -1.70
N ASN A 128 -11.12 -2.66 -1.21
CA ASN A 128 -11.22 -3.58 -0.08
C ASN A 128 -10.42 -4.86 -0.36
N ARG A 129 -9.33 -5.08 0.40
CA ARG A 129 -9.09 -6.25 1.27
C ARG A 129 -7.58 -6.44 1.53
N THR A 130 -7.21 -6.32 2.79
CA THR A 130 -5.90 -6.73 3.30
C THR A 130 -5.86 -8.25 3.39
N TYR A 131 -4.97 -8.89 2.64
CA TYR A 131 -4.80 -10.34 2.68
C TYR A 131 -3.46 -10.68 3.29
N GLN A 132 -3.54 -11.27 4.48
CA GLN A 132 -2.40 -11.50 5.36
C GLN A 132 -1.97 -12.95 5.27
N PHE A 133 -0.81 -13.19 4.67
CA PHE A 133 -0.05 -14.42 4.91
C PHE A 133 0.74 -14.27 6.20
N SER A 134 1.01 -15.34 6.96
CA SER A 134 1.91 -15.31 8.12
C SER A 134 2.75 -16.58 8.16
N SER A 135 4.07 -16.45 8.11
CA SER A 135 4.97 -17.59 8.32
C SER A 135 6.15 -17.21 9.19
N ALA A 136 6.58 -18.16 10.02
CA ALA A 136 7.94 -18.15 10.55
C ALA A 136 8.91 -18.50 9.42
N LEU A 137 10.01 -17.76 9.30
CA LEU A 137 11.07 -17.99 8.32
C LEU A 137 12.32 -18.54 9.00
N THR A 138 12.98 -19.44 8.30
CA THR A 138 14.34 -19.88 8.62
C THR A 138 15.33 -18.90 8.00
N LEU A 139 16.35 -18.50 8.77
CA LEU A 139 17.45 -17.69 8.27
C LEU A 139 18.49 -18.58 7.59
N TYR A 140 18.62 -18.48 6.28
CA TYR A 140 19.59 -19.25 5.50
C TYR A 140 20.96 -18.58 5.45
N GLU A 141 22.02 -19.36 5.20
CA GLU A 141 23.40 -18.86 5.19
C GLU A 141 23.72 -17.96 3.99
N SER A 142 23.03 -18.13 2.86
CA SER A 142 23.33 -17.41 1.63
C SER A 142 22.09 -17.17 0.77
N LEU A 143 22.19 -16.23 -0.17
CA LEU A 143 21.16 -15.95 -1.18
C LEU A 143 20.79 -17.20 -1.98
N GLU A 144 21.77 -17.98 -2.42
CA GLU A 144 21.57 -19.18 -3.23
C GLU A 144 20.76 -20.26 -2.48
N LYS A 145 21.04 -20.45 -1.19
CA LYS A 145 20.24 -21.34 -0.32
C LYS A 145 18.83 -20.81 -0.12
N ALA A 146 18.66 -19.50 0.07
CA ALA A 146 17.36 -18.87 0.25
C ALA A 146 16.49 -18.86 -1.02
N GLN A 147 17.10 -18.81 -2.21
CA GLN A 147 16.39 -18.96 -3.48
C GLN A 147 15.88 -20.40 -3.67
N SER A 148 16.66 -21.38 -3.24
CA SER A 148 16.29 -22.80 -3.33
C SER A 148 15.32 -23.24 -2.23
N ASN A 149 15.33 -22.58 -1.08
CA ASN A 149 14.52 -22.92 0.08
C ASN A 149 13.67 -21.71 0.50
N TYR A 150 12.39 -21.74 0.15
CA TYR A 150 11.47 -20.62 0.38
C TYR A 150 10.15 -21.10 0.97
N ARG A 151 9.43 -20.17 1.59
CA ARG A 151 8.01 -20.34 1.91
C ARG A 151 7.16 -19.72 0.82
N SER A 152 6.12 -20.43 0.40
CA SER A 152 5.15 -19.90 -0.54
C SER A 152 4.03 -19.18 0.21
N ALA A 153 3.65 -18.01 -0.28
CA ALA A 153 2.57 -17.20 0.24
C ALA A 153 1.62 -16.86 -0.92
N THR A 154 0.33 -17.17 -0.78
CA THR A 154 -0.66 -16.78 -1.78
C THR A 154 -1.54 -15.67 -1.21
N ILE A 155 -1.63 -14.56 -1.93
CA ILE A 155 -2.52 -13.45 -1.67
C ILE A 155 -3.69 -13.59 -2.65
N SER A 156 -4.81 -14.11 -2.17
CA SER A 156 -6.04 -14.25 -2.97
C SER A 156 -6.91 -13.02 -2.88
N GLY A 157 -7.88 -12.87 -3.78
CA GLY A 157 -8.85 -11.77 -3.68
C GLY A 157 -8.29 -10.40 -4.00
N LEU A 158 -7.23 -10.39 -4.80
CA LEU A 158 -6.68 -9.15 -5.31
C LEU A 158 -7.76 -8.39 -6.07
N PRO A 159 -7.85 -7.08 -5.85
CA PRO A 159 -8.72 -6.26 -6.63
C PRO A 159 -8.29 -6.31 -8.09
N ASP A 160 -9.27 -6.24 -8.99
CA ASP A 160 -8.96 -5.92 -10.38
C ASP A 160 -8.23 -4.57 -10.36
N LEU A 161 -6.99 -4.52 -10.87
CA LEU A 161 -6.33 -3.25 -11.18
C LEU A 161 -7.36 -2.43 -11.97
N PRO A 162 -7.63 -1.16 -11.61
CA PRO A 162 -8.66 -0.43 -12.31
C PRO A 162 -8.29 -0.41 -13.78
N VAL A 163 -9.16 -0.98 -14.61
CA VAL A 163 -9.16 -0.71 -16.03
C VAL A 163 -9.12 0.80 -16.15
N LYS A 164 -8.13 1.34 -16.87
CA LYS A 164 -8.05 2.77 -17.23
C LYS A 164 -9.46 3.32 -17.42
N GLY A 165 -9.93 4.12 -16.46
CA GLY A 165 -11.22 4.80 -16.55
C GLY A 165 -12.37 4.18 -15.76
N LYS A 166 -12.52 4.62 -14.51
CA LYS A 166 -13.82 5.09 -13.96
C LYS A 166 -13.69 6.35 -13.09
N LEU A 167 -12.48 6.82 -12.82
CA LEU A 167 -12.20 8.16 -12.29
C LEU A 167 -11.38 8.91 -13.35
N PRO A 168 -11.86 10.05 -13.87
CA PRO A 168 -11.20 10.76 -14.98
C PRO A 168 -9.81 11.32 -14.66
N PHE A 169 -9.36 11.26 -13.41
CA PHE A 169 -8.12 11.91 -12.95
C PHE A 169 -7.14 10.98 -12.21
N ILE A 170 -7.45 9.68 -12.08
CA ILE A 170 -6.64 8.75 -11.29
C ILE A 170 -6.36 7.51 -12.12
N HIS A 171 -5.09 7.33 -12.47
CA HIS A 171 -4.55 6.14 -13.08
C HIS A 171 -3.82 5.33 -12.00
N ILE A 172 -4.26 4.10 -11.73
CA ILE A 172 -3.50 3.18 -10.88
C ILE A 172 -2.80 2.20 -11.82
N ASP A 173 -1.50 2.39 -12.00
CA ASP A 173 -0.67 1.52 -12.83
C ASP A 173 -0.27 0.24 -12.11
N SER A 174 -0.25 0.26 -10.78
CA SER A 174 0.10 -0.90 -9.97
C SER A 174 -0.34 -0.80 -8.50
N ILE A 175 -0.35 -1.95 -7.80
CA ILE A 175 -0.66 -2.04 -6.37
C ILE A 175 0.63 -2.36 -5.62
N PRO A 176 1.09 -1.54 -4.66
CA PRO A 176 2.30 -1.85 -3.90
C PRO A 176 2.09 -3.07 -2.98
N LEU A 177 3.19 -3.77 -2.70
CA LEU A 177 3.25 -4.83 -1.68
C LEU A 177 3.80 -4.24 -0.38
N TYR A 178 3.06 -4.41 0.71
CA TYR A 178 3.50 -4.13 2.06
C TYR A 178 3.87 -5.42 2.79
N ILE A 179 4.93 -5.37 3.57
CA ILE A 179 5.51 -6.51 4.26
C ILE A 179 5.69 -6.13 5.72
N TYR A 180 4.98 -6.79 6.62
CA TYR A 180 5.26 -6.68 8.05
C TYR A 180 6.25 -7.76 8.47
N VAL A 181 7.36 -7.33 9.06
CA VAL A 181 8.42 -8.22 9.54
C VAL A 181 8.58 -7.99 11.03
N SER A 182 8.49 -9.06 11.82
CA SER A 182 8.79 -9.02 13.25
C SER A 182 9.77 -10.12 13.62
N TYR A 183 10.81 -9.79 14.35
CA TYR A 183 11.82 -10.74 14.80
C TYR A 183 12.46 -10.27 16.10
N ASN A 184 13.18 -11.17 16.76
CA ASN A 184 13.94 -10.84 17.95
C ASN A 184 15.44 -11.00 17.65
N THR A 185 16.26 -10.12 18.19
CA THR A 185 17.72 -10.29 18.24
C THR A 185 18.14 -10.54 19.67
N GLU A 186 19.15 -11.38 19.87
CA GLU A 186 19.84 -11.53 21.15
C GLU A 186 21.28 -11.04 21.01
N GLU A 187 21.63 -10.08 21.86
CA GLU A 187 22.98 -9.51 21.95
C GLU A 187 23.36 -9.43 23.44
N ASN A 188 24.49 -10.04 23.81
CA ASN A 188 24.96 -10.08 25.20
C ASN A 188 23.91 -10.56 26.23
N GLY A 189 23.09 -11.55 25.86
CA GLY A 189 22.04 -12.12 26.70
C GLY A 189 20.79 -11.25 26.88
N LYS A 190 20.69 -10.11 26.17
CA LYS A 190 19.50 -9.26 26.14
C LYS A 190 18.74 -9.49 24.83
N SER A 191 17.45 -9.80 24.94
CA SER A 191 16.57 -9.92 23.79
C SER A 191 15.91 -8.58 23.46
N LYS A 192 15.93 -8.19 22.19
CA LYS A 192 15.22 -7.03 21.66
C LYS A 192 14.28 -7.47 20.55
N SER A 193 13.04 -6.99 20.59
CA SER A 193 12.06 -7.23 19.53
C SER A 193 12.07 -6.08 18.54
N HIS A 194 11.92 -6.40 17.26
CA HIS A 194 11.92 -5.43 16.18
C HIS A 194 10.70 -5.65 15.29
N HIS A 195 10.14 -4.54 14.81
CA HIS A 195 8.92 -4.51 14.01
C HIS A 195 9.11 -3.55 12.85
N TYR A 196 8.88 -4.04 11.64
CA TYR A 196 9.07 -3.27 10.40
C TYR A 196 7.84 -3.38 9.51
N ILE A 197 7.47 -2.28 8.86
CA ILE A 197 6.62 -2.28 7.67
C ILE A 197 7.47 -1.85 6.48
N LEU A 198 7.69 -2.78 5.57
CA LEU A 198 8.45 -2.57 4.35
C LEU A 198 7.49 -2.38 3.18
N LYS A 199 7.83 -1.51 2.23
CA LYS A 199 7.05 -1.29 1.01
C LYS A 199 7.90 -1.66 -0.21
N MET A 200 7.31 -2.46 -1.10
CA MET A 200 7.86 -2.76 -2.43
C MET A 200 6.89 -2.24 -3.50
N ASN A 201 7.45 -1.63 -4.56
CA ASN A 201 6.68 -1.27 -5.74
C ASN A 201 6.61 -2.46 -6.70
N TYR A 202 5.69 -2.39 -7.66
CA TYR A 202 5.39 -3.47 -8.59
C TYR A 202 6.61 -4.03 -9.32
N ASN A 203 7.45 -3.15 -9.86
CA ASN A 203 8.65 -3.53 -10.58
C ASN A 203 9.64 -4.29 -9.67
N ASP A 204 9.63 -4.03 -8.37
CA ASP A 204 10.58 -4.64 -7.42
C ASP A 204 10.26 -6.12 -7.15
N TYR A 205 9.02 -6.58 -7.42
CA TYR A 205 8.58 -7.93 -7.10
C TYR A 205 8.03 -8.75 -8.27
N ILE A 206 7.68 -8.16 -9.42
CA ILE A 206 7.17 -8.86 -10.63
C ILE A 206 8.22 -9.03 -11.71
N GLU A 207 8.99 -7.99 -12.01
CA GLU A 207 10.25 -8.16 -12.73
C GLU A 207 11.21 -8.68 -11.67
N GLY A 208 11.41 -10.00 -11.63
CA GLY A 208 12.25 -10.63 -10.62
C GLY A 208 13.49 -9.78 -10.39
N ALA A 209 13.86 -9.57 -9.13
CA ALA A 209 15.09 -8.91 -8.73
C ALA A 209 16.31 -9.63 -9.36
N THR A 210 16.56 -9.42 -10.64
CA THR A 210 17.89 -9.26 -11.23
C THR A 210 18.35 -7.88 -10.81
N GLY A 211 18.62 -7.74 -9.52
CA GLY A 211 18.98 -6.49 -8.86
C GLY A 211 19.58 -6.71 -7.48
N GLY A 212 20.09 -7.92 -7.24
CA GLY A 212 20.92 -8.26 -6.07
C GLY A 212 22.34 -8.63 -6.50
N ILE A 213 22.88 -7.98 -7.54
CA ILE A 213 24.28 -7.58 -7.53
C ILE A 213 24.23 -6.12 -7.10
N ILE A 214 24.59 -5.86 -5.85
CA ILE A 214 25.07 -4.54 -5.45
C ILE A 214 26.58 -4.66 -5.59
N ASP A 215 27.14 -3.96 -6.59
CA ASP A 215 28.52 -3.47 -6.52
C ASP A 215 28.57 -2.30 -5.51
#